data_AF-A0A812Z2P3-F1
#
_entry.id   AF-A0A812Z2P3-F1
#
_cell.length_a   1.000
_cell.length_b   1.000
_cell.length_c   1.000
_cell.angle_alpha   90.00
_cell.angle_beta   90.00
_cell.angle_gamma   90.00
#
_symmetry.space_group_name_H-M   'P 1'
#
loop_
_entity.id
_entity.type
_entity.pdbx_description
1 polymer ?
#
loop_
_entity_poly.entity_id
_entity_poly.type
_entity_poly.pdbx_seq_one_letter_code
_entity_poly.pdbx_strand_id
1 'polypeptide(L)'
;MQLLILLFVQQLFAADGYSAFSDRDELRNTLLDWENNPGNRPAIESTYGPIEDWDVSKVTSFFALFQGLNTFNEEVGNWETSQVTDMSFTFSGARAFNKDIGSWVTSQVTTMSNTFANAFAFNKDLGSWDTSQVIDMVNMFNGARGFNGNIRSWDVSRVTSMRTMFRDTVAFNQPIGEWATSQVTDMRGTFQRATAFNNPLNSWDVSNVGDFVNMFDGATLFNQCLDSWAAQIDITSSNDMFAGTSCPDENCAVCPHDDSRLWCEDLDALDYALLDKKGKLATRQCLLHSLIEDYKFSGKLPSWSRATKAGLTSILCFIMVLLVIAAAAWRIRRQRSRVYEAL
;
A
#
# COMPACT_ATOMS: atom_id res chain seq x y z
N MET A 1 -23.23 -11.06 26.34
CA MET A 1 -23.81 -9.70 26.34
C MET A 1 -24.17 -9.25 24.92
N GLN A 2 -23.29 -9.39 23.91
CA GLN A 2 -23.61 -9.14 22.49
C GLN A 2 -24.80 -9.96 21.96
N LEU A 3 -24.85 -11.28 22.20
CA LEU A 3 -26.02 -12.11 21.83
C LEU A 3 -27.32 -11.66 22.52
N LEU A 4 -27.22 -11.15 23.75
CA LEU A 4 -28.37 -10.67 24.54
C LEU A 4 -28.87 -9.32 24.03
N ILE A 5 -27.96 -8.43 23.57
CA ILE A 5 -28.33 -7.18 22.91
C ILE A 5 -28.95 -7.48 21.54
N LEU A 6 -28.39 -8.40 20.75
CA LEU A 6 -28.97 -8.83 19.47
C LEU A 6 -30.36 -9.46 19.63
N LEU A 7 -30.55 -10.32 20.64
CA LEU A 7 -31.86 -10.92 20.95
C LEU A 7 -32.88 -9.88 21.43
N PHE A 8 -32.45 -8.86 22.17
CA PHE A 8 -33.32 -7.78 22.64
C PHE A 8 -33.69 -6.82 21.51
N VAL A 9 -32.73 -6.53 20.62
CA VAL A 9 -32.90 -5.84 19.33
C VAL A 9 -33.92 -6.62 18.49
N GLN A 10 -33.72 -7.91 18.20
CA GLN A 10 -34.68 -8.75 17.46
C GLN A 10 -36.10 -8.78 18.04
N GLN A 11 -36.26 -8.71 19.38
CA GLN A 11 -37.57 -8.64 20.02
C GLN A 11 -38.25 -7.25 19.91
N LEU A 12 -37.48 -6.19 19.66
CA LEU A 12 -37.99 -4.85 19.37
C LEU A 12 -38.40 -4.71 17.88
N PHE A 13 -37.64 -5.25 16.91
CA PHE A 13 -37.96 -5.09 15.47
C PHE A 13 -39.21 -5.86 15.00
N ALA A 14 -39.60 -6.93 15.70
CA ALA A 14 -40.86 -7.61 15.43
C ALA A 14 -42.10 -6.73 15.75
N ALA A 15 -41.93 -5.58 16.40
CA ALA A 15 -43.03 -4.72 16.84
C ALA A 15 -43.50 -3.68 15.80
N ASP A 16 -42.66 -3.29 14.83
CA ASP A 16 -42.97 -2.15 13.93
C ASP A 16 -43.53 -2.54 12.55
N GLY A 17 -43.52 -3.84 12.21
CA GLY A 17 -44.19 -4.37 11.02
C GLY A 17 -43.49 -4.08 9.68
N TYR A 18 -42.21 -3.66 9.70
CA TYR A 18 -41.42 -3.47 8.50
C TYR A 18 -41.13 -4.78 7.76
N SER A 19 -41.00 -4.68 6.44
CA SER A 19 -40.66 -5.81 5.58
C SER A 19 -39.17 -6.10 5.64
N ALA A 20 -38.81 -7.39 5.67
CA ALA A 20 -37.43 -7.84 5.53
C ALA A 20 -37.06 -8.02 4.06
N PHE A 21 -35.82 -7.71 3.69
CA PHE A 21 -35.32 -8.01 2.35
C PHE A 21 -35.20 -9.52 2.15
N SER A 22 -35.72 -10.00 1.03
CA SER A 22 -35.74 -11.42 0.69
C SER A 22 -34.45 -11.89 0.03
N ASP A 23 -33.77 -11.00 -0.69
CA ASP A 23 -32.51 -11.28 -1.37
C ASP A 23 -31.67 -10.01 -1.62
N ARG A 24 -30.47 -10.22 -2.17
CA ARG A 24 -29.50 -9.16 -2.49
C ARG A 24 -30.04 -8.19 -3.54
N ASP A 25 -30.75 -8.69 -4.56
CA ASP A 25 -31.18 -7.87 -5.69
C ASP A 25 -32.30 -6.90 -5.27
N GLU A 26 -33.23 -7.35 -4.43
CA GLU A 26 -34.23 -6.50 -3.79
C GLU A 26 -33.55 -5.37 -2.99
N LEU A 27 -32.63 -5.73 -2.10
CA LEU A 27 -31.88 -4.75 -1.29
C LEU A 27 -31.12 -3.76 -2.16
N ARG A 28 -30.42 -4.24 -3.18
CA ARG A 28 -29.62 -3.39 -4.08
C ARG A 28 -30.51 -2.45 -4.90
N ASN A 29 -31.63 -2.92 -5.43
CA ASN A 29 -32.55 -2.09 -6.19
C ASN A 29 -33.18 -1.00 -5.32
N THR A 30 -33.55 -1.34 -4.07
CA THR A 30 -34.05 -0.36 -3.10
C THR A 30 -32.96 0.66 -2.72
N LEU A 31 -31.70 0.24 -2.55
CA LEU A 31 -30.58 1.18 -2.35
C LEU A 31 -30.37 2.13 -3.53
N LEU A 32 -30.47 1.62 -4.77
CA LEU A 32 -30.38 2.46 -5.96
C LEU A 32 -31.53 3.47 -6.01
N ASP A 33 -32.74 3.07 -5.63
CA ASP A 33 -33.90 3.98 -5.57
C ASP A 33 -33.75 5.01 -4.45
N TRP A 34 -33.30 4.59 -3.26
CA TRP A 34 -33.00 5.44 -2.11
C TRP A 34 -32.02 6.58 -2.45
N GLU A 35 -30.94 6.23 -3.15
CA GLU A 35 -29.86 7.16 -3.46
C GLU A 35 -30.20 8.06 -4.66
N ASN A 36 -30.78 7.49 -5.73
CA ASN A 36 -31.01 8.23 -6.97
C ASN A 36 -32.35 8.97 -7.00
N ASN A 37 -33.33 8.56 -6.19
CA ASN A 37 -34.66 9.16 -6.15
C ASN A 37 -35.06 9.55 -4.70
N PRO A 38 -34.50 10.64 -4.14
CA PRO A 38 -34.81 11.06 -2.77
C PRO A 38 -36.31 11.26 -2.47
N GLY A 39 -37.12 11.55 -3.50
CA GLY A 39 -38.57 11.65 -3.38
C GLY A 39 -39.28 10.33 -3.04
N ASN A 40 -38.63 9.18 -3.27
CA ASN A 40 -39.16 7.86 -2.96
C ASN A 40 -38.82 7.41 -1.53
N ARG A 41 -37.91 8.10 -0.83
CA ARG A 41 -37.48 7.74 0.54
C ARG A 41 -38.65 7.56 1.52
N PRO A 42 -39.67 8.45 1.59
CA PRO A 42 -40.79 8.23 2.50
C PRO A 42 -41.57 6.93 2.24
N ALA A 43 -41.68 6.51 0.97
CA ALA A 43 -42.34 5.24 0.62
C ALA A 43 -41.47 4.03 0.99
N ILE A 44 -40.17 4.13 0.77
CA ILE A 44 -39.19 3.11 1.19
C ILE A 44 -39.18 2.98 2.72
N GLU A 45 -39.11 4.09 3.46
CA GLU A 45 -39.14 4.13 4.92
C GLU A 45 -40.45 3.55 5.48
N SER A 46 -41.58 3.81 4.82
CA SER A 46 -42.86 3.20 5.21
C SER A 46 -42.89 1.68 5.03
N THR A 47 -42.03 1.12 4.16
CA THR A 47 -42.02 -0.31 3.82
C THR A 47 -40.96 -1.06 4.63
N TYR A 48 -39.75 -0.51 4.70
CA TYR A 48 -38.55 -1.16 5.25
C TYR A 48 -38.03 -0.50 6.52
N GLY A 49 -38.60 0.64 6.93
CA GLY A 49 -38.07 1.45 8.03
C GLY A 49 -36.91 2.34 7.61
N PRO A 50 -36.30 3.08 8.56
CA PRO A 50 -35.11 3.86 8.31
C PRO A 50 -33.95 2.95 7.88
N ILE A 51 -33.04 3.45 7.04
CA ILE A 51 -31.98 2.65 6.42
C ILE A 51 -31.06 1.93 7.42
N GLU A 52 -30.87 2.53 8.60
CA GLU A 52 -30.07 1.95 9.70
C GLU A 52 -30.68 0.69 10.31
N ASP A 53 -32.00 0.50 10.16
CA ASP A 53 -32.79 -0.60 10.75
C ASP A 53 -33.26 -1.63 9.72
N TRP A 54 -32.82 -1.52 8.46
CA TRP A 54 -33.21 -2.45 7.41
C TRP A 54 -32.87 -3.90 7.76
N ASP A 55 -33.89 -4.77 7.76
CA ASP A 55 -33.72 -6.20 8.02
C ASP A 55 -33.16 -6.91 6.80
N VAL A 56 -31.84 -7.10 6.82
CA VAL A 56 -31.06 -7.85 5.82
C VAL A 56 -30.71 -9.27 6.26
N SER A 57 -31.33 -9.78 7.33
CA SER A 57 -30.96 -11.07 7.95
C SER A 57 -31.10 -12.30 7.04
N LYS A 58 -31.88 -12.18 5.94
CA LYS A 58 -32.05 -13.23 4.93
C LYS A 58 -31.09 -13.09 3.74
N VAL A 59 -30.38 -11.98 3.63
CA VAL A 59 -29.47 -11.69 2.52
C VAL A 59 -28.13 -12.39 2.77
N THR A 60 -27.77 -13.32 1.89
CA THR A 60 -26.55 -14.13 2.03
C THR A 60 -25.35 -13.59 1.25
N SER A 61 -25.54 -12.59 0.40
CA SER A 61 -24.48 -11.98 -0.41
C SER A 61 -24.63 -10.47 -0.44
N PHE A 62 -23.53 -9.76 -0.20
CA PHE A 62 -23.40 -8.31 -0.37
C PHE A 62 -22.65 -7.96 -1.66
N PHE A 63 -22.61 -8.89 -2.63
CA PHE A 63 -21.95 -8.69 -3.90
C PHE A 63 -22.40 -7.36 -4.55
N ALA A 64 -21.44 -6.45 -4.76
CA ALA A 64 -21.64 -5.17 -5.45
C ALA A 64 -22.80 -4.29 -4.89
N LEU A 65 -23.10 -4.39 -3.60
CA LEU A 65 -24.29 -3.77 -2.99
C LEU A 65 -24.32 -2.24 -3.11
N PHE A 66 -23.21 -1.58 -2.79
CA PHE A 66 -23.01 -0.13 -2.90
C PHE A 66 -22.09 0.25 -4.06
N GLN A 67 -21.87 -0.66 -5.00
CA GLN A 67 -20.91 -0.44 -6.09
C GLN A 67 -21.29 0.79 -6.93
N GLY A 68 -20.36 1.73 -7.03
CA GLY A 68 -20.51 2.96 -7.82
C GLY A 68 -21.41 4.03 -7.18
N LEU A 69 -21.94 3.81 -5.98
CA LEU A 69 -22.69 4.82 -5.23
C LEU A 69 -21.76 5.88 -4.65
N ASN A 70 -21.29 6.78 -5.52
CA ASN A 70 -20.20 7.71 -5.20
C ASN A 70 -20.46 8.61 -3.98
N THR A 71 -21.72 8.95 -3.70
CA THR A 71 -22.16 9.87 -2.65
C THR A 71 -22.72 9.18 -1.41
N PHE A 72 -22.90 7.86 -1.46
CA PHE A 72 -23.52 7.11 -0.38
C PHE A 72 -22.65 7.14 0.89
N ASN A 73 -23.27 7.49 2.02
CA ASN A 73 -22.63 7.59 3.33
C ASN A 73 -23.65 7.47 4.48
N GLU A 74 -24.64 6.60 4.32
CA GLU A 74 -25.70 6.36 5.32
C GLU A 74 -25.24 5.34 6.38
N GLU A 75 -25.83 5.38 7.57
CA GLU A 75 -25.52 4.45 8.66
C GLU A 75 -26.06 3.04 8.33
N VAL A 76 -25.15 2.07 8.22
CA VAL A 76 -25.46 0.66 7.92
C VAL A 76 -24.76 -0.31 8.89
N GLY A 77 -24.13 0.21 9.95
CA GLY A 77 -23.33 -0.58 10.90
C GLY A 77 -24.16 -1.55 11.76
N ASN A 78 -25.47 -1.30 11.90
CA ASN A 78 -26.37 -2.11 12.73
C ASN A 78 -27.01 -3.29 11.98
N TRP A 79 -26.74 -3.44 10.69
CA TRP A 79 -27.29 -4.51 9.89
C TRP A 79 -26.86 -5.90 10.39
N GLU A 80 -27.79 -6.86 10.36
CA GLU A 80 -27.54 -8.25 10.72
C GLU A 80 -26.86 -8.97 9.54
N THR A 81 -25.53 -9.14 9.60
CA THR A 81 -24.74 -9.70 8.50
C THR A 81 -24.31 -11.15 8.72
N SER A 82 -24.88 -11.87 9.70
CA SER A 82 -24.36 -13.18 10.13
C SER A 82 -24.47 -14.27 9.06
N GLN A 83 -25.37 -14.10 8.09
CA GLN A 83 -25.59 -15.01 6.96
C GLN A 83 -24.81 -14.64 5.70
N VAL A 84 -24.07 -13.52 5.70
CA VAL A 84 -23.35 -13.05 4.52
C VAL A 84 -22.09 -13.89 4.29
N THR A 85 -21.98 -14.47 3.10
CA THR A 85 -20.81 -15.28 2.69
C THR A 85 -19.94 -14.61 1.63
N ASP A 86 -20.45 -13.60 0.93
CA ASP A 86 -19.76 -12.89 -0.16
C ASP A 86 -19.86 -11.38 0.02
N MET A 87 -18.70 -10.72 0.19
CA MET A 87 -18.57 -9.25 0.29
C MET A 87 -17.80 -8.66 -0.90
N SER A 88 -17.74 -9.38 -2.02
CA SER A 88 -16.99 -8.93 -3.18
C SER A 88 -17.63 -7.66 -3.76
N PHE A 89 -16.80 -6.65 -4.06
CA PHE A 89 -17.22 -5.36 -4.62
C PHE A 89 -18.22 -4.55 -3.77
N THR A 90 -18.53 -4.91 -2.52
CA THR A 90 -19.62 -4.30 -1.73
C THR A 90 -19.59 -2.77 -1.71
N PHE A 91 -18.44 -2.15 -1.44
CA PHE A 91 -18.22 -0.69 -1.44
C PHE A 91 -17.33 -0.22 -2.60
N SER A 92 -17.20 -1.02 -3.66
CA SER A 92 -16.34 -0.67 -4.80
C SER A 92 -16.82 0.62 -5.47
N GLY A 93 -16.05 1.70 -5.37
CA GLY A 93 -16.38 3.01 -5.91
C GLY A 93 -17.39 3.81 -5.06
N ALA A 94 -17.71 3.37 -3.85
CA ALA A 94 -18.48 4.16 -2.88
C ALA A 94 -17.57 5.26 -2.27
N ARG A 95 -17.22 6.26 -3.08
CA ARG A 95 -16.11 7.20 -2.80
C ARG A 95 -16.27 7.99 -1.50
N ALA A 96 -17.51 8.37 -1.14
CA ALA A 96 -17.82 9.15 0.05
C ALA A 96 -18.04 8.32 1.32
N PHE A 97 -18.17 6.99 1.19
CA PHE A 97 -18.55 6.13 2.31
C PHE A 97 -17.45 6.11 3.38
N ASN A 98 -17.84 6.43 4.62
CA ASN A 98 -16.94 6.42 5.78
C ASN A 98 -17.70 6.21 7.09
N LYS A 99 -18.77 5.41 7.07
CA LYS A 99 -19.52 5.01 8.27
C LYS A 99 -18.93 3.76 8.91
N ASP A 100 -19.13 3.64 10.22
CA ASP A 100 -18.60 2.52 10.99
C ASP A 100 -19.37 1.24 10.66
N ILE A 101 -18.62 0.19 10.34
CA ILE A 101 -19.09 -1.15 10.00
C ILE A 101 -18.25 -2.22 10.73
N GLY A 102 -17.48 -1.82 11.74
CA GLY A 102 -16.66 -2.75 12.53
C GLY A 102 -17.49 -3.78 13.31
N SER A 103 -18.78 -3.52 13.51
CA SER A 103 -19.76 -4.42 14.15
C SER A 103 -20.31 -5.52 13.24
N TRP A 104 -20.07 -5.46 11.93
CA TRP A 104 -20.53 -6.50 11.01
C TRP A 104 -19.92 -7.86 11.36
N VAL A 105 -20.76 -8.89 11.35
CA VAL A 105 -20.35 -10.29 11.53
C VAL A 105 -19.84 -10.82 10.19
N THR A 106 -18.56 -11.20 10.12
CA THR A 106 -17.90 -11.67 8.90
C THR A 106 -17.42 -13.12 8.96
N SER A 107 -17.74 -13.86 10.03
CA SER A 107 -17.24 -15.22 10.27
C SER A 107 -17.61 -16.26 9.21
N GLN A 108 -18.60 -15.98 8.36
CA GLN A 108 -19.00 -16.85 7.24
C GLN A 108 -18.51 -16.35 5.86
N VAL A 109 -17.84 -15.19 5.81
CA VAL A 109 -17.41 -14.58 4.55
C VAL A 109 -16.21 -15.33 3.99
N THR A 110 -16.30 -15.77 2.74
CA THR A 110 -15.22 -16.51 2.06
C THR A 110 -14.49 -15.69 1.01
N THR A 111 -15.06 -14.56 0.56
CA THR A 111 -14.45 -13.67 -0.45
C THR A 111 -14.69 -12.19 -0.10
N MET A 112 -13.62 -11.41 -0.19
CA MET A 112 -13.61 -9.96 0.04
C MET A 112 -12.92 -9.23 -1.13
N SER A 113 -12.97 -9.82 -2.33
CA SER A 113 -12.32 -9.22 -3.49
C SER A 113 -12.95 -7.86 -3.82
N ASN A 114 -12.11 -6.83 -4.01
CA ASN A 114 -12.54 -5.47 -4.38
C ASN A 114 -13.51 -4.79 -3.38
N THR A 115 -13.70 -5.28 -2.15
CA THR A 115 -14.73 -4.79 -1.22
C THR A 115 -14.69 -3.27 -1.04
N PHE A 116 -13.52 -2.66 -0.88
CA PHE A 116 -13.33 -1.22 -0.73
C PHE A 116 -12.55 -0.59 -1.89
N ALA A 117 -12.51 -1.24 -3.06
CA ALA A 117 -11.79 -0.71 -4.21
C ALA A 117 -12.30 0.70 -4.55
N ASN A 118 -11.43 1.70 -4.58
CA ASN A 118 -11.75 3.11 -4.81
C ASN A 118 -12.73 3.74 -3.80
N ALA A 119 -12.88 3.19 -2.59
CA ALA A 119 -13.60 3.83 -1.48
C ALA A 119 -12.72 4.92 -0.85
N PHE A 120 -12.59 6.06 -1.52
CA PHE A 120 -11.56 7.07 -1.23
C PHE A 120 -11.57 7.61 0.20
N ALA A 121 -12.76 7.83 0.78
CA ALA A 121 -12.92 8.39 2.11
C ALA A 121 -12.90 7.35 3.24
N PHE A 122 -12.95 6.06 2.92
CA PHE A 122 -13.14 5.01 3.92
C PHE A 122 -11.91 4.86 4.82
N ASN A 123 -12.10 5.05 6.13
CA ASN A 123 -11.04 4.92 7.13
C ASN A 123 -11.66 4.54 8.50
N LYS A 124 -12.14 3.30 8.61
CA LYS A 124 -12.76 2.78 9.83
C LYS A 124 -12.04 1.53 10.32
N ASP A 125 -12.14 1.30 11.63
CA ASP A 125 -11.56 0.13 12.28
C ASP A 125 -12.32 -1.13 11.84
N LEU A 126 -11.57 -2.13 11.34
CA LEU A 126 -12.09 -3.42 10.92
C LEU A 126 -11.45 -4.57 11.71
N GLY A 127 -10.81 -4.29 12.84
CA GLY A 127 -10.08 -5.27 13.63
C GLY A 127 -10.98 -6.33 14.28
N SER A 128 -12.27 -6.07 14.39
CA SER A 128 -13.27 -7.02 14.89
C SER A 128 -13.76 -8.01 13.82
N TRP A 129 -13.42 -7.80 12.55
CA TRP A 129 -13.81 -8.72 11.48
C TRP A 129 -13.03 -10.03 11.61
N ASP A 130 -13.77 -11.14 11.58
CA ASP A 130 -13.22 -12.48 11.42
C ASP A 130 -12.98 -12.75 9.93
N THR A 131 -11.72 -12.90 9.56
CA THR A 131 -11.29 -13.20 8.17
C THR A 131 -10.80 -14.64 8.00
N SER A 132 -10.95 -15.51 9.02
CA SER A 132 -10.38 -16.87 9.03
C SER A 132 -10.93 -17.80 7.96
N GLN A 133 -12.06 -17.45 7.31
CA GLN A 133 -12.65 -18.19 6.20
C GLN A 133 -12.36 -17.56 4.83
N VAL A 134 -11.75 -16.38 4.78
CA VAL A 134 -11.52 -15.63 3.53
C VAL A 134 -10.37 -16.25 2.75
N ILE A 135 -10.61 -16.49 1.45
CA ILE A 135 -9.64 -17.09 0.53
C ILE A 135 -9.10 -16.06 -0.46
N ASP A 136 -9.91 -15.06 -0.83
CA ASP A 136 -9.57 -14.05 -1.84
C ASP A 136 -9.73 -12.61 -1.28
N MET A 137 -8.63 -11.86 -1.28
CA MET A 137 -8.55 -10.43 -0.90
C MET A 137 -8.01 -9.55 -2.04
N VAL A 138 -8.07 -10.02 -3.28
CA VAL A 138 -7.63 -9.28 -4.47
C VAL A 138 -8.28 -7.90 -4.50
N ASN A 139 -7.48 -6.85 -4.70
CA ASN A 139 -7.94 -5.46 -4.80
C ASN A 139 -8.73 -4.92 -3.60
N MET A 140 -8.74 -5.57 -2.44
CA MET A 140 -9.67 -5.24 -1.36
C MET A 140 -9.70 -3.74 -1.00
N PHE A 141 -8.54 -3.07 -0.94
CA PHE A 141 -8.39 -1.63 -0.65
C PHE A 141 -7.75 -0.84 -1.81
N ASN A 142 -7.76 -1.39 -3.02
CA ASN A 142 -7.13 -0.79 -4.17
C ASN A 142 -7.72 0.59 -4.49
N GLY A 143 -6.91 1.64 -4.37
CA GLY A 143 -7.34 3.02 -4.54
C GLY A 143 -8.14 3.59 -3.36
N ALA A 144 -8.28 2.89 -2.24
CA ALA A 144 -8.88 3.42 -1.00
C ALA A 144 -7.93 4.40 -0.31
N ARG A 145 -7.70 5.56 -0.93
CA ARG A 145 -6.59 6.48 -0.60
C ARG A 145 -6.50 6.90 0.87
N GLY A 146 -7.65 7.06 1.54
CA GLY A 146 -7.73 7.47 2.94
C GLY A 146 -7.63 6.32 3.96
N PHE A 147 -7.59 5.07 3.52
CA PHE A 147 -7.67 3.93 4.41
C PHE A 147 -6.38 3.72 5.23
N ASN A 148 -6.53 3.79 6.54
CA ASN A 148 -5.53 3.38 7.53
C ASN A 148 -6.21 2.79 8.78
N GLY A 149 -7.37 2.16 8.59
CA GLY A 149 -8.14 1.53 9.66
C GLY A 149 -7.41 0.29 10.18
N ASN A 150 -7.62 -0.04 11.46
CA ASN A 150 -6.97 -1.19 12.08
C ASN A 150 -7.45 -2.50 11.43
N ILE A 151 -6.49 -3.32 11.01
CA ILE A 151 -6.67 -4.67 10.43
C ILE A 151 -5.61 -5.65 10.97
N ARG A 152 -4.92 -5.29 12.06
CA ARG A 152 -3.79 -6.07 12.58
C ARG A 152 -4.19 -7.50 12.94
N SER A 153 -5.40 -7.68 13.48
CA SER A 153 -5.94 -8.93 14.00
C SER A 153 -6.47 -9.90 12.94
N TRP A 154 -6.44 -9.53 11.66
CA TRP A 154 -6.95 -10.40 10.60
C TRP A 154 -6.16 -11.69 10.49
N ASP A 155 -6.90 -12.80 10.38
CA ASP A 155 -6.36 -14.10 10.01
C ASP A 155 -6.36 -14.22 8.49
N VAL A 156 -5.18 -14.22 7.88
CA VAL A 156 -4.98 -14.38 6.43
C VAL A 156 -4.41 -15.75 6.06
N SER A 157 -4.42 -16.72 7.00
CA SER A 157 -3.79 -18.03 6.83
C SER A 157 -4.35 -18.87 5.69
N ARG A 158 -5.53 -18.53 5.17
CA ARG A 158 -6.18 -19.20 4.04
C ARG A 158 -6.20 -18.37 2.75
N VAL A 159 -5.71 -17.13 2.80
CA VAL A 159 -5.69 -16.24 1.64
C VAL A 159 -4.66 -16.74 0.64
N THR A 160 -5.07 -16.93 -0.61
CA THR A 160 -4.16 -17.41 -1.67
C THR A 160 -3.65 -16.26 -2.55
N SER A 161 -4.31 -15.11 -2.54
CA SER A 161 -3.94 -13.96 -3.37
C SER A 161 -4.18 -12.64 -2.66
N MET A 162 -3.13 -11.81 -2.62
CA MET A 162 -3.15 -10.42 -2.12
C MET A 162 -2.87 -9.43 -3.25
N ARG A 163 -3.05 -9.85 -4.51
CA ARG A 163 -2.78 -9.04 -5.69
C ARG A 163 -3.46 -7.68 -5.57
N THR A 164 -2.62 -6.65 -5.60
CA THR A 164 -3.00 -5.23 -5.61
C THR A 164 -3.95 -4.83 -4.49
N MET A 165 -3.91 -5.54 -3.36
CA MET A 165 -4.77 -5.33 -2.20
C MET A 165 -4.70 -3.89 -1.65
N PHE A 166 -3.50 -3.32 -1.54
CA PHE A 166 -3.25 -1.95 -1.06
C PHE A 166 -2.64 -1.04 -2.15
N ARG A 167 -2.85 -1.37 -3.43
CA ARG A 167 -2.39 -0.50 -4.51
C ARG A 167 -3.05 0.86 -4.40
N ASP A 168 -2.30 1.95 -4.53
CA ASP A 168 -2.79 3.33 -4.39
C ASP A 168 -3.46 3.65 -3.03
N THR A 169 -3.25 2.84 -1.99
CA THR A 169 -3.75 3.10 -0.62
C THR A 169 -2.78 4.02 0.11
N VAL A 170 -2.73 5.28 -0.35
CA VAL A 170 -1.72 6.29 0.00
C VAL A 170 -1.47 6.44 1.51
N ALA A 171 -2.51 6.41 2.34
CA ALA A 171 -2.42 6.62 3.78
C ALA A 171 -2.10 5.36 4.61
N PHE A 172 -2.06 4.18 3.99
CA PHE A 172 -1.97 2.91 4.71
C PHE A 172 -0.60 2.70 5.36
N ASN A 173 -0.59 2.48 6.67
CA ASN A 173 0.63 2.19 7.42
C ASN A 173 0.34 1.37 8.70
N GLN A 174 -0.49 0.34 8.60
CA GLN A 174 -0.81 -0.54 9.73
C GLN A 174 0.24 -1.63 9.96
N PRO A 175 0.47 -2.06 11.22
CA PRO A 175 1.41 -3.12 11.56
C PRO A 175 0.83 -4.50 11.23
N ILE A 176 1.06 -4.95 10.00
CA ILE A 176 0.57 -6.25 9.46
C ILE A 176 1.66 -7.33 9.38
N GLY A 177 2.81 -7.12 10.03
CA GLY A 177 3.92 -8.08 10.01
C GLY A 177 3.57 -9.45 10.62
N GLU A 178 2.57 -9.52 11.51
CA GLU A 178 2.15 -10.75 12.19
C GLU A 178 1.21 -11.65 11.37
N TRP A 179 0.85 -11.24 10.16
CA TRP A 179 0.01 -12.01 9.27
C TRP A 179 0.65 -13.32 8.80
N ALA A 180 -0.11 -14.41 8.83
CA ALA A 180 0.34 -15.73 8.38
C ALA A 180 0.18 -15.89 6.87
N THR A 181 1.21 -15.55 6.09
CA THR A 181 1.13 -15.49 4.61
C THR A 181 1.52 -16.78 3.87
N SER A 182 1.75 -17.89 4.57
CA SER A 182 2.28 -19.13 3.98
C SER A 182 1.47 -19.73 2.83
N GLN A 183 0.17 -19.39 2.70
CA GLN A 183 -0.69 -19.87 1.60
C GLN A 183 -0.77 -18.91 0.40
N VAL A 184 -0.20 -17.71 0.51
CA VAL A 184 -0.27 -16.68 -0.54
C VAL A 184 0.66 -17.07 -1.70
N THR A 185 0.12 -17.08 -2.91
CA THR A 185 0.87 -17.39 -4.14
C THR A 185 1.08 -16.17 -5.06
N ASP A 186 0.31 -15.10 -4.85
CA ASP A 186 0.31 -13.89 -5.70
C ASP A 186 0.33 -12.62 -4.84
N MET A 187 1.44 -11.87 -4.89
CA MET A 187 1.63 -10.58 -4.19
C MET A 187 1.90 -9.42 -5.16
N ARG A 188 1.54 -9.58 -6.44
CA ARG A 188 1.74 -8.54 -7.44
C ARG A 188 1.11 -7.23 -7.01
N GLY A 189 1.90 -6.16 -7.05
CA GLY A 189 1.45 -4.80 -6.77
C GLY A 189 0.76 -4.61 -5.42
N THR A 190 0.93 -5.50 -4.44
CA THR A 190 0.19 -5.45 -3.16
C THR A 190 0.29 -4.09 -2.48
N PHE A 191 1.47 -3.45 -2.50
CA PHE A 191 1.73 -2.12 -1.93
C PHE A 191 2.13 -1.09 -3.00
N GLN A 192 1.84 -1.34 -4.28
CA GLN A 192 2.19 -0.43 -5.37
C GLN A 192 1.60 0.96 -5.10
N ARG A 193 2.43 2.00 -5.03
CA ARG A 193 2.06 3.39 -4.71
C ARG A 193 1.38 3.59 -3.34
N ALA A 194 1.58 2.66 -2.39
CA ALA A 194 1.24 2.86 -0.99
C ALA A 194 2.32 3.71 -0.30
N THR A 195 2.35 5.01 -0.61
CA THR A 195 3.49 5.89 -0.30
C THR A 195 3.80 6.04 1.18
N ALA A 196 2.81 5.87 2.08
CA ALA A 196 3.01 5.97 3.52
C ALA A 196 3.47 4.67 4.19
N PHE A 197 3.42 3.54 3.47
CA PHE A 197 3.66 2.23 4.07
C PHE A 197 5.14 2.01 4.38
N ASN A 198 5.46 1.73 5.64
CA ASN A 198 6.81 1.41 6.09
C ASN A 198 6.84 0.48 7.32
N ASN A 199 5.89 -0.46 7.41
CA ASN A 199 5.88 -1.45 8.49
C ASN A 199 6.69 -2.69 8.12
N PRO A 200 7.39 -3.32 9.10
CA PRO A 200 8.23 -4.47 8.85
C PRO A 200 7.41 -5.69 8.39
N LEU A 201 7.91 -6.37 7.35
CA LEU A 201 7.28 -7.57 6.76
C LEU A 201 8.19 -8.80 6.80
N ASN A 202 9.33 -8.73 7.49
CA ASN A 202 10.34 -9.79 7.49
C ASN A 202 9.86 -11.13 8.07
N SER A 203 8.73 -11.14 8.79
CA SER A 203 8.10 -12.34 9.32
C SER A 203 7.13 -13.02 8.36
N TRP A 204 6.81 -12.40 7.23
CA TRP A 204 5.97 -13.02 6.21
C TRP A 204 6.69 -14.20 5.56
N ASP A 205 5.99 -15.32 5.48
CA ASP A 205 6.41 -16.47 4.68
C ASP A 205 6.00 -16.22 3.22
N VAL A 206 7.00 -16.13 2.35
CA VAL A 206 6.82 -15.86 0.92
C VAL A 206 7.27 -17.03 0.04
N SER A 207 7.49 -18.21 0.63
CA SER A 207 8.07 -19.37 -0.04
C SER A 207 7.19 -19.95 -1.15
N ASN A 208 5.88 -19.68 -1.11
CA ASN A 208 4.90 -20.09 -2.11
C ASN A 208 4.54 -18.98 -3.13
N VAL A 209 5.11 -17.78 -2.99
CA VAL A 209 4.80 -16.64 -3.87
C VAL A 209 5.58 -16.78 -5.17
N GLY A 210 4.86 -16.88 -6.28
CA GLY A 210 5.47 -17.03 -7.61
C GLY A 210 5.73 -15.71 -8.34
N ASP A 211 5.12 -14.61 -7.90
CA ASP A 211 5.15 -13.34 -8.62
C ASP A 211 5.05 -12.13 -7.67
N PHE A 212 6.08 -11.28 -7.70
CA PHE A 212 6.21 -10.04 -6.93
C PHE A 212 6.19 -8.78 -7.80
N VAL A 213 5.83 -8.90 -9.09
CA VAL A 213 5.87 -7.77 -10.03
C VAL A 213 5.18 -6.53 -9.44
N ASN A 214 5.90 -5.42 -9.42
CA ASN A 214 5.46 -4.12 -8.89
C ASN A 214 5.07 -4.11 -7.40
N MET A 215 5.39 -5.12 -6.57
CA MET A 215 4.84 -5.23 -5.20
C MET A 215 4.96 -3.93 -4.38
N PHE A 216 6.10 -3.25 -4.45
CA PHE A 216 6.37 -1.97 -3.77
C PHE A 216 6.67 -0.82 -4.75
N ASP A 217 6.38 -0.98 -6.05
CA ASP A 217 6.60 0.08 -7.05
C ASP A 217 5.94 1.40 -6.62
N GLY A 218 6.73 2.44 -6.41
CA GLY A 218 6.30 3.76 -5.96
C GLY A 218 5.91 3.85 -4.48
N ALA A 219 6.21 2.85 -3.64
CA ALA A 219 6.06 2.93 -2.19
C ALA A 219 7.22 3.74 -1.58
N THR A 220 7.16 5.06 -1.75
CA THR A 220 8.31 5.97 -1.56
C THR A 220 8.95 5.95 -0.16
N LEU A 221 8.19 5.68 0.90
CA LEU A 221 8.72 5.60 2.26
C LEU A 221 9.17 4.20 2.68
N PHE A 222 8.90 3.17 1.87
CA PHE A 222 9.25 1.80 2.22
C PHE A 222 10.77 1.62 2.18
N ASN A 223 11.36 1.28 3.34
CA ASN A 223 12.79 1.02 3.50
C ASN A 223 13.08 -0.16 4.45
N GLN A 224 12.13 -1.08 4.59
CA GLN A 224 12.24 -2.17 5.56
C GLN A 224 13.20 -3.26 5.08
N CYS A 225 13.88 -3.90 6.05
CA CYS A 225 14.73 -5.06 5.80
C CYS A 225 13.88 -6.31 5.55
N LEU A 226 14.12 -7.02 4.44
CA LEU A 226 13.46 -8.30 4.13
C LEU A 226 14.50 -9.40 3.84
N ASP A 227 15.52 -9.49 4.70
CA ASP A 227 16.63 -10.44 4.55
C ASP A 227 16.17 -11.90 4.45
N SER A 228 15.09 -12.26 5.15
CA SER A 228 14.47 -13.58 5.07
C SER A 228 13.90 -13.93 3.69
N TRP A 229 13.57 -12.92 2.88
CA TRP A 229 13.01 -13.10 1.53
C TRP A 229 14.10 -13.29 0.47
N ALA A 230 15.32 -12.81 0.72
CA ALA A 230 16.41 -12.80 -0.26
C ALA A 230 16.77 -14.20 -0.79
N ALA A 231 16.56 -15.25 0.01
CA ALA A 231 16.79 -16.64 -0.41
C ALA A 231 15.58 -17.27 -1.14
N GLN A 232 14.43 -16.61 -1.14
CA GLN A 232 13.14 -17.14 -1.62
C GLN A 232 12.67 -16.48 -2.92
N ILE A 233 13.18 -15.29 -3.25
CA ILE A 233 12.76 -14.50 -4.41
C ILE A 233 13.71 -14.72 -5.58
N ASP A 234 13.18 -15.19 -6.72
CA ASP A 234 13.87 -15.03 -8.00
C ASP A 234 13.67 -13.60 -8.50
N ILE A 235 14.63 -12.74 -8.19
CA ILE A 235 14.55 -11.31 -8.48
C ILE A 235 14.53 -11.00 -9.99
N THR A 236 14.91 -11.95 -10.84
CA THR A 236 14.81 -11.81 -12.31
C THR A 236 13.38 -11.88 -12.83
N SER A 237 12.47 -12.46 -12.04
CA SER A 237 11.03 -12.55 -12.34
C SER A 237 10.20 -11.42 -11.72
N SER A 238 10.80 -10.65 -10.79
CA SER A 238 10.12 -9.67 -9.94
C SER A 238 10.29 -8.24 -10.47
N ASN A 239 9.92 -8.03 -11.74
CA ASN A 239 10.07 -6.74 -12.43
C ASN A 239 9.51 -5.59 -11.58
N ASP A 240 10.34 -4.55 -11.42
CA ASP A 240 10.00 -3.29 -10.76
C ASP A 240 9.48 -3.46 -9.31
N MET A 241 9.79 -4.57 -8.63
CA MET A 241 9.31 -4.85 -7.28
C MET A 241 9.60 -3.70 -6.29
N PHE A 242 10.78 -3.09 -6.38
CA PHE A 242 11.25 -2.02 -5.50
C PHE A 242 11.49 -0.70 -6.26
N ALA A 243 10.93 -0.54 -7.46
CA ALA A 243 11.08 0.70 -8.21
C ALA A 243 10.53 1.88 -7.40
N GLY A 244 11.33 2.94 -7.19
CA GLY A 244 10.90 4.12 -6.44
C GLY A 244 10.68 3.93 -4.93
N THR A 245 11.18 2.86 -4.31
CA THR A 245 11.27 2.73 -2.84
C THR A 245 12.53 3.42 -2.30
N SER A 246 12.60 3.61 -0.98
CA SER A 246 13.82 4.09 -0.32
C SER A 246 14.78 2.92 -0.01
N CYS A 247 16.08 3.20 0.09
CA CYS A 247 17.06 2.19 0.50
C CYS A 247 16.92 1.82 1.99
N PRO A 248 17.02 0.52 2.35
CA PRO A 248 17.09 0.10 3.75
C PRO A 248 18.30 0.67 4.51
N ASP A 249 18.13 0.94 5.81
CA ASP A 249 19.21 1.46 6.67
C ASP A 249 20.36 0.43 6.86
N GLU A 250 21.58 0.92 7.15
CA GLU A 250 22.84 0.14 7.26
C GLU A 250 22.85 -1.02 8.28
N ASN A 251 21.80 -1.15 9.11
CA ASN A 251 21.69 -2.22 10.11
C ASN A 251 21.11 -3.54 9.55
N CYS A 252 20.83 -3.62 8.25
CA CYS A 252 20.49 -4.86 7.58
C CYS A 252 21.72 -5.77 7.47
N ALA A 253 21.73 -6.87 8.24
CA ALA A 253 22.83 -7.84 8.25
C ALA A 253 23.10 -8.48 6.88
N VAL A 254 22.08 -8.48 5.99
CA VAL A 254 22.14 -8.98 4.62
C VAL A 254 21.41 -8.00 3.70
N CYS A 255 21.91 -6.77 3.56
CA CYS A 255 21.76 -6.11 2.27
C CYS A 255 22.75 -6.82 1.34
N PRO A 256 22.33 -7.48 0.24
CA PRO A 256 23.26 -8.04 -0.73
C PRO A 256 24.05 -6.87 -1.35
N HIS A 257 25.17 -6.55 -0.70
CA HIS A 257 26.04 -5.42 -0.95
C HIS A 257 27.03 -5.67 -2.10
N ASP A 258 26.85 -6.78 -2.82
CA ASP A 258 27.67 -7.11 -3.98
C ASP A 258 26.73 -7.25 -5.18
N ASP A 259 26.74 -6.23 -6.03
CA ASP A 259 26.04 -6.08 -7.32
C ASP A 259 24.51 -5.91 -7.38
N SER A 260 23.72 -6.09 -6.30
CA SER A 260 22.27 -5.91 -6.39
C SER A 260 21.79 -4.50 -6.04
N ARG A 261 21.82 -3.61 -7.04
CA ARG A 261 20.93 -2.41 -7.15
C ARG A 261 19.42 -2.76 -7.17
N LEU A 262 19.06 -3.98 -6.77
CA LEU A 262 17.73 -4.56 -6.97
C LEU A 262 16.80 -4.34 -5.79
N TRP A 263 17.33 -3.91 -4.64
CA TRP A 263 16.58 -3.72 -3.38
C TRP A 263 16.33 -2.25 -3.02
N CYS A 264 16.86 -1.34 -3.82
CA CYS A 264 16.41 0.04 -3.89
C CYS A 264 16.96 0.66 -5.19
N GLU A 265 16.08 1.32 -5.93
CA GLU A 265 16.51 2.18 -7.04
C GLU A 265 16.77 3.58 -6.47
N ASP A 266 17.94 3.78 -5.87
CA ASP A 266 18.46 5.13 -5.74
C ASP A 266 18.59 5.71 -7.16
N LEU A 267 17.80 6.73 -7.47
CA LEU A 267 17.86 7.51 -8.71
C LEU A 267 19.17 8.32 -8.85
N ASP A 268 20.25 7.89 -8.19
CA ASP A 268 21.60 8.43 -8.30
C ASP A 268 22.40 7.69 -9.39
N ALA A 269 21.85 7.67 -10.61
CA ALA A 269 22.58 7.32 -11.83
C ALA A 269 23.62 8.40 -12.25
N LEU A 270 24.16 9.17 -11.29
CA LEU A 270 25.22 10.16 -11.50
C LEU A 270 26.44 9.97 -10.58
N ASP A 271 26.43 9.00 -9.64
CA ASP A 271 27.58 8.78 -8.73
C ASP A 271 28.40 7.51 -9.02
N TYR A 272 28.01 6.68 -10.00
CA TYR A 272 28.78 5.48 -10.38
C TYR A 272 29.19 5.46 -11.86
N ALA A 273 30.22 6.24 -12.17
CA ALA A 273 31.10 6.01 -13.30
C ALA A 273 32.54 5.78 -12.84
N LEU A 274 32.76 4.90 -11.83
CA LEU A 274 34.08 4.68 -11.22
C LEU A 274 34.34 3.23 -10.75
N LEU A 275 34.01 2.24 -11.59
CA LEU A 275 34.52 0.87 -11.42
C LEU A 275 35.37 0.49 -12.63
N ASP A 276 36.57 -0.03 -12.38
CA ASP A 276 37.33 -0.71 -13.43
C ASP A 276 36.78 -2.14 -13.65
N LYS A 277 37.19 -2.78 -14.76
CA LYS A 277 36.69 -4.10 -15.21
C LYS A 277 36.95 -5.26 -14.24
N LYS A 278 37.48 -5.03 -13.03
CA LYS A 278 37.78 -6.07 -12.04
C LYS A 278 37.21 -5.81 -10.64
N GLY A 279 36.32 -4.82 -10.46
CA GLY A 279 35.50 -4.73 -9.26
C GLY A 279 36.27 -4.54 -7.95
N LYS A 280 37.33 -3.72 -7.93
CA LYS A 280 37.95 -3.27 -6.68
C LYS A 280 37.72 -1.78 -6.44
N LEU A 281 37.40 -1.44 -5.19
CA LEU A 281 37.21 -0.09 -4.68
C LEU A 281 38.48 0.75 -4.94
N ALA A 282 38.43 1.69 -5.88
CA ALA A 282 39.47 2.68 -6.04
C ALA A 282 39.37 3.66 -4.86
N THR A 283 40.08 3.39 -3.76
CA THR A 283 40.26 4.36 -2.67
C THR A 283 40.80 5.68 -3.24
N ARG A 284 39.91 6.67 -3.33
CA ARG A 284 40.03 8.15 -3.23
C ARG A 284 41.34 8.88 -3.64
N GLN A 285 42.28 8.27 -4.35
CA GLN A 285 43.60 8.88 -4.59
C GLN A 285 44.12 8.79 -6.03
N CYS A 286 43.42 8.13 -6.96
CA CYS A 286 43.94 7.91 -8.32
C CYS A 286 43.08 8.41 -9.49
N LEU A 287 42.03 9.20 -9.27
CA LEU A 287 41.25 9.75 -10.40
C LEU A 287 41.89 10.94 -11.10
N LEU A 288 42.87 11.59 -10.45
CA LEU A 288 43.65 12.64 -11.10
C LEU A 288 44.67 12.06 -12.10
N HIS A 289 45.12 10.80 -11.92
CA HIS A 289 46.13 10.20 -12.79
C HIS A 289 45.55 9.72 -14.13
N SER A 290 44.33 9.18 -14.14
CA SER A 290 43.68 8.76 -15.40
C SER A 290 43.22 9.95 -16.25
N LEU A 291 42.64 10.99 -15.63
CA LEU A 291 42.23 12.21 -16.35
C LEU A 291 43.43 12.99 -16.93
N ILE A 292 44.61 12.94 -16.28
CA ILE A 292 45.84 13.55 -16.81
C ILE A 292 46.47 12.70 -17.92
N GLU A 293 46.36 11.37 -17.88
CA GLU A 293 46.83 10.48 -18.96
C GLU A 293 45.94 10.57 -20.21
N ASP A 294 44.61 10.66 -20.06
CA ASP A 294 43.69 10.84 -21.19
C ASP A 294 43.83 12.23 -21.83
N TYR A 295 44.14 13.28 -21.06
CA TYR A 295 44.42 14.61 -21.61
C TYR A 295 45.81 14.72 -22.27
N LYS A 296 46.76 13.83 -21.99
CA LYS A 296 48.02 13.74 -22.76
C LYS A 296 47.76 13.23 -24.19
N PHE A 297 46.70 12.46 -24.41
CA PHE A 297 46.34 11.91 -25.71
C PHE A 297 45.77 12.95 -26.69
N SER A 298 45.33 14.12 -26.22
CA SER A 298 44.78 15.20 -27.07
C SER A 298 45.81 16.21 -27.59
N GLY A 299 47.09 16.05 -27.23
CA GLY A 299 48.21 16.69 -27.93
C GLY A 299 48.25 18.23 -27.96
N LYS A 300 47.55 18.95 -27.07
CA LYS A 300 47.53 20.43 -27.08
C LYS A 300 47.59 21.04 -25.68
N LEU A 301 48.78 21.10 -25.06
CA LEU A 301 49.08 22.06 -23.99
C LEU A 301 50.53 22.58 -24.11
N PRO A 302 50.79 23.88 -23.86
CA PRO A 302 52.14 24.45 -23.83
C PRO A 302 53.00 23.86 -22.71
N SER A 303 54.32 24.02 -22.78
CA SER A 303 55.28 23.52 -21.79
C SER A 303 55.29 24.33 -20.48
N TRP A 304 54.39 24.03 -19.56
CA TRP A 304 54.41 24.57 -18.19
C TRP A 304 55.34 23.76 -17.27
N SER A 305 56.05 24.41 -16.35
CA SER A 305 56.93 23.77 -15.37
C SER A 305 56.15 22.89 -14.37
N ARG A 306 56.76 21.83 -13.83
CA ARG A 306 56.08 20.87 -12.93
C ARG A 306 55.40 21.52 -11.71
N ALA A 307 55.97 22.61 -11.20
CA ALA A 307 55.43 23.35 -10.05
C ALA A 307 54.11 24.09 -10.36
N THR A 308 53.95 24.62 -11.57
CA THR A 308 52.73 25.34 -11.98
C THR A 308 51.56 24.39 -12.26
N LYS A 309 51.84 23.18 -12.75
CA LYS A 309 50.82 22.13 -12.93
C LYS A 309 50.24 21.61 -11.61
N ALA A 310 51.08 21.44 -10.60
CA ALA A 310 50.64 21.00 -9.26
C ALA A 310 49.79 22.07 -8.54
N GLY A 311 50.15 23.34 -8.69
CA GLY A 311 49.36 24.45 -8.12
C GLY A 311 47.96 24.57 -8.73
N LEU A 312 47.84 24.49 -10.05
CA LEU A 312 46.55 24.55 -10.75
C LEU A 312 45.64 23.37 -10.45
N THR A 313 46.19 22.16 -10.34
CA THR A 313 45.41 20.96 -9.95
C THR A 313 44.91 21.05 -8.52
N SER A 314 45.72 21.58 -7.60
CA SER A 314 45.29 21.79 -6.21
C SER A 314 44.17 22.83 -6.09
N ILE A 315 44.23 23.92 -6.88
CA ILE A 315 43.20 24.97 -6.88
C ILE A 315 41.90 24.48 -7.50
N LEU A 316 41.96 23.75 -8.62
CA LEU A 316 40.77 23.15 -9.26
C LEU A 316 40.10 22.12 -8.35
N CYS A 317 40.87 21.30 -7.63
CA CYS A 317 40.34 20.40 -6.60
C CYS A 317 39.62 21.16 -5.49
N PHE A 318 40.20 22.26 -4.99
CA PHE A 318 39.55 23.07 -3.95
C PHE A 318 38.24 23.70 -4.43
N ILE A 319 38.20 24.22 -5.65
CA ILE A 319 36.98 24.80 -6.24
C ILE A 319 35.90 23.73 -6.41
N MET A 320 36.25 22.53 -6.89
CA MET A 320 35.32 21.42 -7.04
C MET A 320 34.75 20.97 -5.68
N VAL A 321 35.60 20.86 -4.66
CA VAL A 321 35.17 20.54 -3.29
C VAL A 321 34.21 21.60 -2.74
N LEU A 322 34.50 22.88 -2.95
CA LEU A 322 33.61 23.97 -2.51
C LEU A 322 32.28 23.98 -3.26
N LEU A 323 32.25 23.65 -4.55
CA LEU A 323 31.01 23.54 -5.32
C LEU A 323 30.15 22.35 -4.86
N VAL A 324 30.78 21.22 -4.51
CA VAL A 324 30.08 20.05 -3.96
C VAL A 324 29.50 20.36 -2.58
N ILE A 325 30.26 21.02 -1.70
CA ILE A 325 29.79 21.44 -0.38
C ILE A 325 28.64 22.46 -0.51
N ALA A 326 28.75 23.42 -1.43
CA ALA A 326 27.70 24.41 -1.68
C ALA A 326 26.42 23.77 -2.22
N ALA A 327 26.54 22.78 -3.12
CA ALA A 327 25.40 22.04 -3.65
C ALA A 327 24.71 21.19 -2.56
N ALA A 328 25.48 20.53 -1.69
CA ALA A 328 24.96 19.79 -0.55
C ALA A 328 24.24 20.71 0.45
N ALA A 329 24.85 21.85 0.79
CA ALA A 329 24.26 22.83 1.69
C ALA A 329 22.97 23.47 1.15
N TRP A 330 22.92 23.75 -0.16
CA TRP A 330 21.70 24.25 -0.82
C TRP A 330 20.57 23.21 -0.79
N ARG A 331 20.89 21.92 -1.02
CA ARG A 331 19.91 20.83 -0.98
C ARG A 331 19.35 20.58 0.42
N ILE A 332 20.18 20.60 1.46
CA ILE A 332 19.73 20.49 2.87
C ILE A 332 18.77 21.64 3.21
N ARG A 333 19.05 22.86 2.72
CA ARG A 333 18.15 24.02 2.89
C ARG A 333 16.81 23.81 2.18
N ARG A 334 16.80 23.24 0.98
CA ARG A 334 15.59 22.99 0.19
C ARG A 334 14.72 21.86 0.78
N GLN A 335 15.36 20.80 1.30
CA GLN A 335 14.68 19.71 2.02
C GLN A 335 13.98 20.25 3.29
N ARG A 336 14.69 21.07 4.09
CA ARG A 336 14.07 21.74 5.26
C ARG A 336 12.88 22.62 4.86
N SER A 337 12.96 23.38 3.77
CA SER A 337 11.86 24.24 3.31
C SER A 337 10.58 23.46 2.97
N ARG A 338 10.71 22.25 2.40
CA ARG A 338 9.55 21.41 2.03
C ARG A 338 8.90 20.72 3.22
N VAL A 339 9.67 20.43 4.27
CA VAL A 339 9.14 19.92 5.54
C VAL A 339 8.30 20.98 6.28
N TYR A 340 8.67 22.27 6.18
CA TYR A 340 7.89 23.37 6.77
C TYR A 340 6.65 23.78 5.96
N GLU A 341 6.57 23.43 4.68
CA GLU A 341 5.35 23.62 3.86
C GLU A 341 4.35 22.46 3.97
N ALA A 342 4.77 21.34 4.59
CA ALA A 342 3.96 20.13 4.76
C ALA A 342 3.50 19.89 6.22
N LEU A 343 3.88 20.78 7.14
CA LEU A 343 3.29 20.96 8.49
C LEU A 343 2.30 22.12 8.43
#